data_AF-A0A421K6E1-F1
#
_entry.id   AF-A0A421K6E1-F1
#
_cell.length_a   1.000
_cell.length_b   1.000
_cell.length_c   1.000
_cell.angle_alpha   90.00
_cell.angle_beta   90.00
_cell.angle_gamma   90.00
#
_symmetry.space_group_name_H-M   'P 1'
#
loop_
_entity.id
_entity.type
_entity.pdbx_description
1 polymer ?
#
loop_
_entity_poly.entity_id
_entity_poly.type
_entity_poly.pdbx_seq_one_letter_code
_entity_poly.pdbx_strand_id
1 'polypeptide(L)'
;MTLKNEDLLGRLLQLAQDLYAETAELSETESELQLWYNRGYADGMTRQIRDLGYAGQVAEVLGSVAESISEEQQFLPWGKAYRHGFEVGERETIEVLGEKNG
;
A
#
# COMPACT_ATOMS: atom_id res chain seq x y z
N MET A 1 5.00 19.40 -11.77
CA MET A 1 4.86 18.86 -10.40
C MET A 1 4.93 20.03 -9.43
N THR A 2 3.99 20.16 -8.50
CA THR A 2 4.03 21.22 -7.48
C THR A 2 4.79 20.72 -6.25
N LEU A 3 5.52 21.59 -5.55
CA LEU A 3 6.25 21.27 -4.30
C LEU A 3 5.36 20.59 -3.24
N LYS A 4 4.05 20.83 -3.27
CA LYS A 4 3.06 20.19 -2.40
C LYS A 4 2.92 18.68 -2.64
N ASN A 5 2.99 18.24 -3.90
CA ASN A 5 2.83 16.82 -4.23
C ASN A 5 4.07 16.01 -3.84
N GLU A 6 5.26 16.63 -3.86
CA GLU A 6 6.50 15.99 -3.40
C GLU A 6 6.50 15.78 -1.87
N ASP A 7 6.02 16.76 -1.09
CA ASP A 7 5.85 16.60 0.37
C ASP A 7 4.81 15.51 0.71
N LEU A 8 3.67 15.51 0.01
CA LEU A 8 2.65 14.47 0.20
C LEU A 8 3.16 13.08 -0.17
N LEU A 9 3.88 12.95 -1.30
CA LEU A 9 4.50 11.69 -1.70
C LEU A 9 5.45 11.18 -0.62
N GLY A 10 6.33 12.03 -0.09
CA GLY A 10 7.26 11.64 0.97
C GLY A 10 6.54 11.11 2.21
N ARG A 11 5.44 11.74 2.61
CA ARG A 11 4.63 11.29 3.76
C ARG A 11 3.92 9.96 3.49
N LEU A 12 3.40 9.75 2.28
CA LEU A 12 2.76 8.48 1.92
C LEU A 12 3.78 7.33 1.87
N LEU A 13 5.00 7.58 1.37
CA LEU A 13 6.08 6.60 1.38
C LEU A 13 6.53 6.26 2.79
N GLN A 14 6.63 7.25 3.69
CA GLN A 14 6.93 6.99 5.10
C GLN A 14 5.82 6.16 5.76
N LEU A 15 4.55 6.51 5.53
CA LEU A 15 3.42 5.75 6.05
C LEU A 15 3.44 4.30 5.56
N ALA A 16 3.69 4.07 4.27
CA ALA A 16 3.81 2.73 3.73
C ALA A 16 4.96 1.94 4.41
N GLN A 17 6.12 2.58 4.60
CA GLN A 17 7.25 1.97 5.32
C GLN A 17 6.88 1.57 6.75
N ASP A 18 6.19 2.44 7.49
CA ASP A 18 5.76 2.18 8.87
C ASP A 18 4.77 1.01 8.93
N LEU A 19 3.82 0.96 7.99
CA LEU A 19 2.86 -0.15 7.87
C LEU A 19 3.54 -1.47 7.50
N TYR A 20 4.54 -1.46 6.61
CA TYR A 20 5.33 -2.65 6.30
C TYR A 20 6.11 -3.15 7.53
N ALA A 21 6.66 -2.24 8.32
CA ALA A 21 7.37 -2.60 9.55
C ALA A 21 6.41 -3.20 10.60
N GLU A 22 5.22 -2.61 10.78
CA GLU A 22 4.18 -3.13 11.68
C GLU A 22 3.71 -4.53 11.28
N THR A 23 3.68 -4.82 9.98
CA THR A 23 3.12 -6.05 9.41
C THR A 23 4.19 -7.04 8.94
N ALA A 24 5.45 -6.87 9.36
CA ALA A 24 6.58 -7.70 8.93
C ALA A 24 6.48 -9.16 9.40
N GLU A 25 5.83 -9.39 10.54
CA GLU A 25 5.72 -10.71 11.20
C GLU A 25 4.28 -11.27 11.17
N LEU A 26 3.49 -10.90 10.16
CA LEU A 26 2.11 -11.37 10.01
C LEU A 26 2.00 -12.90 9.96
N SER A 27 1.07 -13.44 10.73
CA SER A 27 0.67 -14.84 10.67
C SER A 27 -0.61 -15.02 9.85
N GLU A 28 -0.77 -16.17 9.19
CA GLU A 28 -1.99 -16.50 8.41
C GLU A 28 -3.18 -16.88 9.33
N THR A 29 -3.53 -15.98 10.27
CA THR A 29 -4.55 -16.22 11.30
C THR A 29 -5.64 -15.14 11.30
N GLU A 30 -6.83 -15.52 11.75
CA GLU A 30 -7.97 -14.60 11.86
C GLU A 30 -7.88 -13.66 13.07
N SER A 31 -6.92 -13.85 13.98
CA SER A 31 -6.71 -12.92 15.10
C SER A 31 -6.08 -11.59 14.68
N GLU A 32 -5.54 -11.51 13.46
CA GLU A 32 -4.73 -10.39 12.98
C GLU A 32 -5.38 -9.64 11.80
N LEU A 33 -6.72 -9.67 11.68
CA LEU A 33 -7.43 -9.08 10.53
C LEU A 33 -7.07 -7.60 10.29
N GLN A 34 -6.90 -6.81 11.35
CA GLN A 34 -6.51 -5.41 11.21
C GLN A 34 -5.08 -5.25 10.67
N LEU A 35 -4.15 -6.12 11.07
CA LEU A 35 -2.79 -6.11 10.54
C LEU A 35 -2.77 -6.55 9.07
N TRP A 36 -3.58 -7.55 8.70
CA TRP A 36 -3.76 -7.94 7.30
C TRP A 36 -4.38 -6.82 6.45
N TYR A 37 -5.36 -6.09 7.00
CA TYR A 37 -5.88 -4.88 6.38
C TYR A 37 -4.79 -3.82 6.19
N ASN A 38 -3.99 -3.53 7.22
CA ASN A 38 -2.90 -2.56 7.16
C ASN A 38 -1.86 -2.95 6.09
N ARG A 39 -1.53 -4.24 6.01
CA ARG A 39 -0.63 -4.76 4.97
C ARG A 39 -1.21 -4.56 3.57
N GLY A 40 -2.48 -4.92 3.39
CA GLY A 40 -3.19 -4.66 2.14
C GLY A 40 -3.17 -3.19 1.77
N TYR A 41 -3.46 -2.30 2.73
CA TYR A 41 -3.43 -0.85 2.52
C TYR A 41 -2.08 -0.35 2.04
N ALA A 42 -0.98 -0.79 2.66
CA ALA A 42 0.38 -0.45 2.23
C ALA A 42 0.70 -0.95 0.81
N ASP A 43 0.31 -2.19 0.48
CA ASP A 43 0.50 -2.78 -0.86
C ASP A 43 -0.28 -1.97 -1.92
N GLY A 44 -1.54 -1.63 -1.63
CA GLY A 44 -2.41 -0.82 -2.50
C GLY A 44 -1.88 0.60 -2.72
N MET A 45 -1.46 1.28 -1.66
CA MET A 45 -0.79 2.58 -1.76
C MET A 45 0.44 2.49 -2.67
N THR A 46 1.30 1.50 -2.42
CA THR A 46 2.58 1.36 -3.12
C THR A 46 2.37 1.11 -4.60
N ARG A 47 1.40 0.25 -4.95
CA ARG A 47 0.99 0.02 -6.34
C ARG A 47 0.51 1.31 -6.98
N GLN A 48 -0.41 2.02 -6.34
CA GLN A 48 -0.97 3.24 -6.92
C GLN A 48 0.06 4.36 -7.08
N ILE A 49 0.99 4.52 -6.14
CA ILE A 49 2.13 5.46 -6.26
C ILE A 49 2.98 5.11 -7.48
N ARG A 50 3.25 3.83 -7.72
CA ARG A 50 3.99 3.37 -8.93
C ARG A 50 3.21 3.70 -10.20
N ASP A 51 1.92 3.42 -10.23
CA ASP A 51 1.05 3.65 -11.40
C ASP A 51 0.90 5.15 -11.74
N LEU A 52 0.95 6.02 -10.73
CA LEU A 52 1.01 7.48 -10.92
C LEU A 52 2.36 7.98 -11.49
N GLY A 53 3.36 7.10 -11.61
CA GLY A 53 4.65 7.37 -12.23
C GLY A 53 5.81 7.59 -11.26
N TYR A 54 5.64 7.29 -9.97
CA TYR A 54 6.67 7.45 -8.95
C TYR A 54 7.40 6.13 -8.62
N ALA A 55 7.48 5.21 -9.59
CA ALA A 55 8.08 3.91 -9.37
C ALA A 55 9.56 3.98 -8.93
N GLY A 56 10.30 5.01 -9.37
CA GLY A 56 11.69 5.23 -8.94
C GLY A 56 11.80 5.55 -7.45
N GLN A 57 10.95 6.45 -6.95
CA GLN A 57 10.91 6.84 -5.54
C GLN A 57 10.47 5.67 -4.65
N VAL A 58 9.51 4.86 -5.10
CA VAL A 58 9.12 3.62 -4.41
C VAL A 58 10.30 2.66 -4.31
N ALA A 59 11.01 2.43 -5.42
CA ALA A 59 12.17 1.53 -5.42
C ALA A 59 13.31 2.03 -4.52
N GLU A 60 13.49 3.34 -4.42
CA GLU A 60 14.51 3.95 -3.56
C GLU A 60 14.18 3.80 -2.06
N VAL A 61 12.93 4.01 -1.66
CA VAL A 61 12.52 4.04 -0.24
C VAL A 61 12.12 2.66 0.28
N LEU A 62 11.40 1.88 -0.52
CA LEU A 62 10.77 0.63 -0.12
C LEU A 62 11.43 -0.61 -0.76
N GLY A 63 12.27 -0.42 -1.78
CA GLY A 63 12.88 -1.52 -2.52
C GLY A 63 11.89 -2.23 -3.44
N SER A 64 12.08 -3.55 -3.60
CA SER A 64 11.16 -4.38 -4.39
C SER A 64 9.94 -4.75 -3.55
N VAL A 65 8.77 -4.28 -3.99
CA VAL A 65 7.49 -4.55 -3.34
C VAL A 65 6.61 -5.39 -4.28
N ALA A 66 6.09 -6.50 -3.76
CA ALA A 66 5.15 -7.40 -4.41
C ALA A 66 3.92 -7.59 -3.51
N GLU A 67 2.78 -7.94 -4.10
CA GLU A 67 1.57 -8.26 -3.34
C GLU A 67 1.82 -9.42 -2.38
N SER A 68 1.27 -9.30 -1.18
CA SER A 68 1.64 -10.17 -0.06
C SER A 68 0.79 -11.44 0.07
N ILE A 69 -0.20 -11.63 -0.80
CA ILE A 69 -1.08 -12.81 -0.81
C ILE A 69 -1.22 -13.40 -2.22
N SER A 70 -1.54 -14.69 -2.30
CA SER A 70 -1.90 -15.38 -3.55
C SER A 70 -3.37 -15.21 -3.92
N GLU A 71 -3.73 -15.56 -5.17
CA GLU A 71 -5.13 -15.58 -5.63
C GLU A 71 -6.02 -16.54 -4.82
N GLU A 72 -5.47 -17.61 -4.28
CA GLU A 72 -6.24 -18.58 -3.49
C GLU A 72 -6.53 -18.04 -2.09
N GLN A 73 -5.58 -17.28 -1.53
CA GLN A 73 -5.66 -16.70 -0.20
C GLN A 73 -6.68 -15.55 -0.10
N GLN A 74 -7.03 -14.90 -1.21
CA GLN A 74 -7.96 -13.77 -1.24
C GLN A 74 -9.36 -14.08 -0.68
N PHE A 75 -9.75 -15.37 -0.65
CA PHE A 75 -11.06 -15.81 -0.15
C PHE A 75 -11.08 -16.15 1.34
N LEU A 76 -9.91 -16.26 1.97
CA LEU A 76 -9.77 -16.48 3.41
C LEU A 76 -10.17 -15.21 4.18
N PRO A 77 -10.60 -15.30 5.45
CA PRO A 77 -11.06 -14.12 6.19
C PRO A 77 -9.99 -13.01 6.29
N TRP A 78 -8.74 -13.37 6.56
CA TRP A 78 -7.63 -12.42 6.56
C TRP A 78 -7.27 -11.93 5.15
N GLY A 79 -7.41 -12.77 4.12
CA GLY A 79 -7.23 -12.37 2.72
C GLY A 79 -8.26 -11.35 2.26
N LYS A 80 -9.51 -11.46 2.73
CA LYS A 80 -10.56 -10.46 2.50
C LYS A 80 -10.23 -9.14 3.20
N ALA A 81 -9.70 -9.18 4.42
CA ALA A 81 -9.26 -7.98 5.13
C ALA A 81 -8.12 -7.27 4.38
N TYR A 82 -7.12 -8.03 3.94
CA TYR A 82 -6.06 -7.54 3.05
C TYR A 82 -6.62 -6.91 1.78
N ARG A 83 -7.51 -7.61 1.07
CA ARG A 83 -8.11 -7.10 -0.18
C ARG A 83 -8.86 -5.80 0.02
N HIS A 84 -9.60 -5.69 1.11
CA HIS A 84 -10.28 -4.46 1.45
C HIS A 84 -9.29 -3.32 1.74
N GLY A 85 -8.24 -3.60 2.52
CA GLY A 85 -7.16 -2.63 2.76
C GLY A 85 -6.53 -2.16 1.47
N PHE A 86 -6.21 -3.08 0.57
CA PHE A 86 -5.60 -2.80 -0.73
C PHE A 86 -6.45 -1.85 -1.58
N GLU A 87 -7.73 -2.16 -1.76
CA GLU A 87 -8.65 -1.33 -2.55
C GLU A 87 -8.82 0.07 -1.95
N VAL A 88 -8.80 0.18 -0.62
CA VAL A 88 -8.87 1.49 0.08
C VAL A 88 -7.55 2.26 -0.08
N GLY A 89 -6.40 1.59 0.06
CA GLY A 89 -5.08 2.20 -0.10
C GLY A 89 -4.84 2.74 -1.50
N GLU A 90 -5.27 2.02 -2.54
CA GLU A 90 -5.26 2.52 -3.92
C GLU A 90 -6.10 3.79 -4.04
N ARG A 91 -7.38 3.72 -3.64
CA ARG A 91 -8.32 4.84 -3.78
C ARG A 91 -7.83 6.10 -3.08
N GLU A 92 -7.47 6.01 -1.80
CA GLU A 92 -7.08 7.18 -1.01
C GLU A 92 -5.75 7.79 -1.47
N THR A 93 -4.85 6.98 -2.01
CA THR A 93 -3.61 7.47 -2.62
C THR A 93 -3.91 8.39 -3.81
N ILE A 94 -4.87 8.02 -4.66
CA ILE A 94 -5.31 8.89 -5.78
C ILE A 94 -5.93 10.18 -5.22
N GLU A 95 -6.78 10.09 -4.21
CA GLU A 95 -7.43 11.27 -3.61
C GLU A 95 -6.41 12.27 -3.05
N VAL A 96 -5.30 11.78 -2.48
CA VAL A 96 -4.24 12.62 -1.89
C VAL A 96 -3.29 13.20 -2.94
N LEU A 97 -2.77 12.38 -3.86
CA LEU A 97 -1.78 12.82 -4.86
C LEU A 97 -2.42 13.47 -6.10
N GLY A 98 -3.72 13.25 -6.29
CA GLY A 98 -4.48 13.59 -7.49
C GLY A 98 -4.29 12.59 -8.63
N GLU A 99 -5.09 12.73 -9.67
CA GLU A 99 -4.84 12.08 -10.95
C GLU A 99 -3.60 12.72 -11.60
N LYS A 100 -2.78 11.90 -12.27
CA LYS A 100 -1.77 12.44 -13.18
C LYS A 100 -2.53 13.12 -14.31
N ASN A 101 -2.60 14.46 -14.31
CA ASN A 101 -2.98 15.21 -15.50
C ASN A 101 -2.03 14.77 -16.62
N GLY A 102 -2.56 13.99 -17.56
CA GLY A 102 -1.88 13.63 -18.81
C GLY A 102 -1.61 14.85 -19.65
#